data_AF-A0A947QHH3-F1
#
_entry.id   AF-A0A947QHH3-F1
#
_cell.length_a   1.000
_cell.length_b   1.000
_cell.length_c   1.000
_cell.angle_alpha   90.00
_cell.angle_beta   90.00
_cell.angle_gamma   90.00
#
_symmetry.space_group_name_H-M   'P 1'
#
loop_
_entity.id
_entity.type
_entity.pdbx_description
1 polymer ?
#
loop_
_entity_poly.entity_id
_entity_poly.type
_entity_poly.pdbx_seq_one_letter_code
_entity_poly.pdbx_strand_id
1 'polypeptide(L)'
;METAGSPSLPGSPSVTGSPAGAGAAMVGAAGGATSAPGTVAPLESLRPGRALLVQGARAVKGLPGLGRNALPALAGEYSYLPAKSGGAALAVSVWYTREPVPVPPAWSAAPCEKRPAGYAAWASPPEPDGSVVWALQAQGFTLFIRAPGGMADPCAFASVFAERVSFFERYAERPEDSSFPAVLEIGP
;
A
#
# COMPACT_ATOMS: atom_id res chain seq x y z
N MET A 1 -41.55 3.11 42.34
CA MET A 1 -41.92 1.80 42.90
C MET A 1 -43.20 1.40 42.21
N GLU A 2 -43.08 0.78 41.04
CA GLU A 2 -44.19 0.18 40.31
C GLU A 2 -43.59 -0.95 39.47
N THR A 3 -44.16 -2.13 39.68
CA THR A 3 -43.74 -3.45 39.19
C THR A 3 -44.85 -4.00 38.31
N ALA A 4 -44.53 -4.39 37.07
CA ALA A 4 -45.20 -5.41 36.25
C ALA A 4 -44.68 -5.25 34.81
N GLY A 5 -44.44 -6.27 33.99
CA GLY A 5 -44.64 -7.70 34.10
C GLY A 5 -44.36 -8.28 32.70
N SER A 6 -43.44 -9.22 32.60
CA SER A 6 -43.03 -9.88 31.35
C SER A 6 -44.09 -10.88 30.87
N PRO A 7 -44.40 -10.94 29.56
CA PRO A 7 -44.99 -12.11 28.96
C PRO A 7 -43.95 -12.98 28.24
N SER A 8 -43.84 -14.23 28.70
CA SER A 8 -43.08 -15.33 28.10
C SER A 8 -43.68 -15.77 26.76
N LEU A 9 -42.84 -16.03 25.76
CA LEU A 9 -43.20 -16.70 24.50
C LEU A 9 -42.76 -18.18 24.50
N PRO A 10 -43.57 -19.12 24.00
CA PRO A 10 -43.22 -20.53 23.91
C PRO A 10 -42.59 -20.93 22.55
N GLY A 11 -41.67 -21.90 22.61
CA GLY A 11 -41.68 -23.07 21.71
C GLY A 11 -40.88 -23.01 20.40
N SER A 12 -39.64 -23.51 20.45
CA SER A 12 -38.90 -23.98 19.27
C SER A 12 -39.46 -25.30 18.76
N PRO A 13 -39.52 -25.53 17.44
CA PRO A 13 -39.50 -26.87 16.88
C PRO A 13 -38.11 -27.23 16.33
N SER A 14 -37.53 -28.30 16.88
CA SER A 14 -36.43 -29.06 16.29
C SER A 14 -36.92 -29.81 15.05
N VAL A 15 -36.22 -29.70 13.93
CA VAL A 15 -36.39 -30.59 12.77
C VAL A 15 -35.10 -31.37 12.56
N THR A 16 -35.15 -32.65 12.94
CA THR A 16 -34.24 -33.72 12.51
C THR A 16 -34.70 -34.28 11.18
N GLY A 17 -33.79 -34.45 10.23
CA GLY A 17 -34.09 -35.15 8.98
C GLY A 17 -32.87 -35.31 8.06
N SER A 18 -32.04 -36.32 8.32
CA SER A 18 -31.13 -36.89 7.31
C SER A 18 -31.89 -37.89 6.43
N PRO A 19 -31.54 -37.94 5.13
CA PRO A 19 -31.40 -39.24 4.48
C PRO A 19 -30.02 -39.40 3.82
N ALA A 20 -29.47 -40.59 4.00
CA ALA A 20 -28.34 -41.11 3.28
C ALA A 20 -28.74 -41.45 1.83
N GLY A 21 -27.86 -41.17 0.88
CA GLY A 21 -28.00 -41.56 -0.52
C GLY A 21 -26.68 -41.41 -1.25
N ALA A 22 -26.03 -42.55 -1.52
CA ALA A 22 -24.81 -42.67 -2.30
C ALA A 22 -25.08 -42.41 -3.80
N GLY A 23 -24.11 -41.87 -4.52
CA GLY A 23 -24.14 -41.91 -5.98
C GLY A 23 -23.18 -40.97 -6.71
N ALA A 24 -22.14 -41.58 -7.29
CA ALA A 24 -21.44 -41.19 -8.51
C ALA A 24 -20.51 -39.96 -8.50
N ALA A 25 -19.22 -40.30 -8.62
CA ALA A 25 -18.13 -39.46 -9.09
C ALA A 25 -18.44 -38.80 -10.44
N MET A 26 -18.06 -37.54 -10.57
CA MET A 26 -17.66 -36.91 -11.82
C MET A 26 -16.50 -35.97 -11.49
N VAL A 27 -15.31 -36.40 -11.91
CA VAL A 27 -14.06 -35.64 -11.88
C VAL A 27 -14.19 -34.52 -12.91
N GLY A 28 -14.56 -33.33 -12.43
CA GLY A 28 -14.51 -32.10 -13.22
C GLY A 28 -13.14 -31.45 -13.03
N ALA A 29 -12.32 -31.49 -14.07
CA ALA A 29 -10.99 -30.91 -14.13
C ALA A 29 -11.03 -29.41 -13.80
N ALA A 30 -10.64 -29.05 -12.58
CA ALA A 30 -10.23 -27.70 -12.25
C ALA A 30 -8.85 -27.50 -12.90
N GLY A 31 -8.87 -27.01 -14.15
CA GLY A 31 -7.69 -26.53 -14.85
C GLY A 31 -6.95 -25.55 -13.96
N GLY A 32 -5.71 -25.92 -13.63
CA GLY A 32 -4.82 -25.08 -12.85
C GLY A 32 -4.60 -23.76 -13.56
N ALA A 33 -5.11 -22.68 -12.97
CA ALA A 33 -4.46 -21.40 -13.10
C ALA A 33 -3.21 -21.45 -12.22
N THR A 34 -2.16 -22.10 -12.73
CA THR A 34 -0.80 -21.86 -12.26
C THR A 34 -0.53 -20.40 -12.57
N SER A 35 -0.72 -19.53 -11.59
CA SER A 35 -0.15 -18.19 -11.61
C SER A 35 1.34 -18.37 -11.84
N ALA A 36 1.80 -17.99 -13.03
CA ALA A 36 3.22 -17.95 -13.32
C ALA A 36 3.89 -17.10 -12.23
N PRO A 37 5.03 -17.52 -11.67
CA PRO A 37 5.83 -16.64 -10.82
C PRO A 37 6.12 -15.38 -11.64
N GLY A 38 5.67 -14.23 -11.14
CA GLY A 38 5.89 -12.95 -11.77
C GLY A 38 7.37 -12.82 -12.12
N THR A 39 7.65 -12.64 -13.40
CA THR A 39 8.99 -12.33 -13.90
C THR A 39 9.49 -11.12 -13.12
N VAL A 40 10.40 -11.36 -12.17
CA VAL A 40 11.15 -10.29 -11.51
C VAL A 40 11.87 -9.58 -12.64
N ALA A 41 11.47 -8.35 -12.95
CA ALA A 41 12.16 -7.54 -13.94
C ALA A 41 13.65 -7.57 -13.58
N PRO A 42 14.55 -7.97 -14.50
CA PRO A 42 15.93 -8.18 -14.14
C PRO A 42 16.50 -6.87 -13.62
N LEU A 43 17.10 -6.95 -12.42
CA LEU A 43 17.86 -5.86 -11.77
C LEU A 43 18.93 -5.27 -12.72
N GLU A 44 19.25 -5.95 -13.82
CA GLU A 44 20.08 -5.46 -14.94
C GLU A 44 19.57 -4.16 -15.58
N SER A 45 18.27 -3.84 -15.45
CA SER A 45 17.69 -2.58 -15.94
C SER A 45 17.83 -1.42 -14.96
N LEU A 46 18.28 -1.68 -13.73
CA LEU A 46 18.48 -0.68 -12.69
C LEU A 46 19.74 0.13 -13.01
N ARG A 47 19.56 1.45 -13.16
CA ARG A 47 20.65 2.40 -13.47
C ARG A 47 20.70 3.48 -12.38
N PRO A 48 21.86 4.14 -12.18
CA PRO A 48 21.94 5.25 -11.23
C PRO A 48 20.88 6.32 -11.54
N GLY A 49 20.17 6.76 -10.49
CA GLY A 49 19.07 7.72 -10.60
C GLY A 49 17.72 7.11 -10.99
N ARG A 50 17.61 5.78 -11.04
CA ARG A 50 16.37 5.07 -11.41
C ARG A 50 15.88 4.17 -10.30
N ALA A 51 14.55 4.10 -10.16
CA ALA A 51 13.89 3.09 -9.34
C ALA A 51 12.96 2.21 -10.17
N LEU A 52 12.93 0.92 -9.83
CA LEU A 52 12.10 -0.10 -10.50
C LEU A 52 11.16 -0.74 -9.49
N LEU A 53 9.89 -0.85 -9.84
CA LEU A 53 8.89 -1.54 -9.03
C LEU A 53 9.16 -3.04 -9.09
N VAL A 54 9.65 -3.62 -7.98
CA VAL A 54 9.95 -5.05 -7.87
C VAL A 54 8.77 -5.84 -7.29
N GLN A 55 7.90 -5.17 -6.55
CA GLN A 55 6.63 -5.74 -6.07
C GLN A 55 5.50 -4.75 -6.32
N GLY A 56 4.51 -5.18 -7.10
CA GLY A 56 3.39 -4.36 -7.56
C GLY A 56 2.38 -3.97 -6.47
N ALA A 57 1.36 -3.22 -6.89
CA ALA A 57 0.28 -2.69 -6.05
C ALA A 57 -0.56 -3.81 -5.42
N ARG A 58 -0.12 -4.29 -4.25
CA ARG A 58 -0.82 -5.32 -3.47
C ARG A 58 -1.77 -4.65 -2.49
N ALA A 59 -3.03 -5.09 -2.46
CA ALA A 59 -3.97 -4.67 -1.44
C ALA A 59 -3.49 -5.10 -0.04
N VAL A 60 -3.46 -4.15 0.89
CA VAL A 60 -3.09 -4.37 2.30
C VAL A 60 -4.06 -3.66 3.23
N LYS A 61 -4.03 -4.05 4.51
CA LYS A 61 -4.70 -3.32 5.60
C LYS A 61 -3.63 -2.81 6.55
N GLY A 62 -3.67 -1.51 6.82
CA GLY A 62 -2.71 -0.86 7.69
C GLY A 62 -1.68 -0.01 6.94
N LEU A 63 -1.43 1.19 7.45
CA LEU A 63 -0.42 2.12 6.96
C LEU A 63 0.73 2.26 7.96
N PRO A 64 1.97 2.48 7.48
CA PRO A 64 3.14 2.60 8.33
C PRO A 64 3.11 3.88 9.19
N GLY A 65 3.71 3.81 10.38
CA GLY A 65 3.88 4.96 11.28
C GLY A 65 2.60 5.49 11.96
N LEU A 66 1.43 4.87 11.72
CA LEU A 66 0.16 5.20 12.39
C LEU A 66 -0.21 4.25 13.54
N GLY A 67 0.72 3.39 13.96
CA GLY A 67 0.43 2.32 14.93
C GLY A 67 -0.52 1.26 14.37
N ARG A 68 -1.28 0.59 15.24
CA ARG A 68 -2.26 -0.43 14.82
C ARG A 68 -3.46 0.25 14.16
N ASN A 69 -3.64 -0.01 12.86
CA ASN A 69 -4.73 0.52 12.07
C ASN A 69 -5.16 -0.49 10.99
N ALA A 70 -6.36 -0.34 10.44
CA ALA A 70 -6.93 -1.24 9.43
C ALA A 70 -7.31 -0.50 8.15
N LEU A 71 -6.68 0.65 7.88
CA LEU A 71 -6.97 1.47 6.71
C LEU A 71 -6.66 0.67 5.44
N PRO A 72 -7.59 0.59 4.47
CA PRO A 72 -7.32 -0.02 3.18
C PRO A 72 -6.27 0.78 2.42
N ALA A 73 -5.31 0.07 1.84
CA ALA A 73 -4.24 0.68 1.06
C ALA A 73 -3.72 -0.27 -0.02
N LEU A 74 -3.03 0.30 -0.99
CA LEU A 74 -2.14 -0.42 -1.90
C LEU A 74 -0.71 -0.28 -1.38
N ALA A 75 0.07 -1.35 -1.41
CA ALA A 75 1.49 -1.35 -1.05
C ALA A 75 2.33 -1.84 -2.21
N GLY A 76 3.51 -1.24 -2.39
CA GLY A 76 4.48 -1.61 -3.41
C GLY A 76 5.90 -1.50 -2.86
N GLU A 77 6.85 -2.08 -3.59
CA GLU A 77 8.27 -1.97 -3.25
C GLU A 77 9.09 -1.67 -4.50
N TYR A 78 9.97 -0.67 -4.37
CA TYR A 78 10.92 -0.29 -5.40
C TYR A 78 12.32 -0.72 -5.02
N SER A 79 13.08 -1.18 -6.01
CA SER A 79 14.53 -1.19 -5.95
C SER A 79 15.05 0.11 -6.56
N TYR A 80 15.74 0.94 -5.78
CA TYR A 80 16.23 2.26 -6.18
C TYR A 80 17.75 2.31 -6.12
N LEU A 81 18.40 2.70 -7.22
CA LEU A 81 19.84 2.95 -7.23
C LEU A 81 20.08 4.48 -7.27
N PRO A 82 20.51 5.12 -6.16
CA PRO A 82 20.76 6.55 -6.15
C PRO A 82 21.86 6.95 -7.14
N ALA A 83 21.71 8.09 -7.81
CA ALA A 83 22.65 8.52 -8.86
C ALA A 83 24.10 8.68 -8.38
N LYS A 84 24.27 9.08 -7.11
CA LYS A 84 25.57 9.30 -6.47
C LYS A 84 26.00 8.12 -5.57
N SER A 85 25.26 7.00 -5.60
CA SER A 85 25.59 5.79 -4.83
C SER A 85 26.58 4.92 -5.60
N GLY A 86 27.67 4.57 -4.93
CA GLY A 86 28.73 3.73 -5.50
C GLY A 86 28.54 2.22 -5.34
N GLY A 87 27.38 1.69 -4.91
CA GLY A 87 27.33 0.22 -4.78
C GLY A 87 26.14 -0.53 -4.20
N ALA A 88 24.98 0.07 -3.89
CA ALA A 88 23.83 -0.73 -3.48
C ALA A 88 22.50 -0.11 -3.89
N ALA A 89 21.61 -0.97 -4.38
CA ALA A 89 20.21 -0.63 -4.54
C ALA A 89 19.52 -0.63 -3.16
N LEU A 90 18.70 0.39 -2.94
CA LEU A 90 17.89 0.58 -1.75
C LEU A 90 16.49 0.03 -1.99
N ALA A 91 15.95 -0.70 -1.03
CA ALA A 91 14.54 -1.08 -1.03
C ALA A 91 13.71 0.08 -0.48
N VAL A 92 12.76 0.57 -1.27
CA VAL A 92 11.87 1.68 -0.92
C VAL A 92 10.44 1.19 -0.97
N SER A 93 9.83 1.04 0.20
CA SER A 93 8.44 0.64 0.30
C SER A 93 7.53 1.85 0.13
N VAL A 94 6.44 1.68 -0.62
CA VAL A 94 5.44 2.72 -0.86
C VAL A 94 4.05 2.22 -0.51
N TRP A 95 3.17 3.14 -0.13
CA TRP A 95 1.76 2.88 0.04
C TRP A 95 0.91 4.01 -0.54
N TYR A 96 -0.33 3.67 -0.86
CA TYR A 96 -1.35 4.58 -1.36
C TYR A 96 -2.67 4.30 -0.64
N THR A 97 -3.38 5.34 -0.23
CA THR A 97 -4.76 5.23 0.28
C THR A 97 -5.59 6.42 -0.16
N ARG A 98 -6.90 6.21 -0.36
CA ARG A 98 -7.89 7.30 -0.53
C ARG A 98 -8.54 7.72 0.78
N GLU A 99 -8.31 6.97 1.85
CA GLU A 99 -8.86 7.31 3.16
C GLU A 99 -8.20 8.60 3.68
N PRO A 100 -8.97 9.52 4.28
CA PRO A 100 -8.40 10.68 4.93
C PRO A 100 -7.57 10.22 6.13
N VAL A 101 -6.26 10.54 6.10
CA VAL A 101 -5.35 10.18 7.19
C VAL A 101 -5.02 11.39 8.05
N PRO A 102 -5.34 11.41 9.35
CA PRO A 102 -4.87 12.45 10.24
C PRO A 102 -3.36 12.31 10.46
N VAL A 103 -2.64 13.42 10.41
CA VAL A 103 -1.21 13.45 10.67
C VAL A 103 -0.95 13.22 12.16
N PRO A 104 -0.15 12.23 12.56
CA PRO A 104 0.14 12.01 13.96
C PRO A 104 0.92 13.19 14.57
N PRO A 105 0.68 13.57 15.84
CA PRO A 105 1.33 14.73 16.46
C PRO A 105 2.87 14.66 16.53
N ALA A 106 3.43 13.45 16.53
CA ALA A 106 4.88 13.23 16.56
C ALA A 106 5.56 13.48 15.21
N TRP A 107 4.79 13.64 14.12
CA TRP A 107 5.32 13.88 12.79
C TRP A 107 5.57 15.37 12.59
N SER A 108 6.58 15.68 11.79
CA SER A 108 6.94 17.06 11.45
C SER A 108 6.76 17.31 9.96
N ALA A 109 6.63 18.58 9.57
CA ALA A 109 6.59 18.94 8.16
C ALA A 109 7.90 18.50 7.49
N ALA A 110 7.80 17.73 6.41
CA ALA A 110 8.97 17.23 5.72
C ALA A 110 9.56 18.33 4.81
N PRO A 111 10.88 18.60 4.87
CA PRO A 111 11.52 19.60 4.02
C PRO A 111 11.64 19.04 2.60
N CYS A 112 10.62 19.27 1.78
CA CYS A 112 10.62 18.85 0.38
C CYS A 112 10.09 19.93 -0.53
N GLU A 113 11.01 20.76 -1.02
CA GLU A 113 10.74 21.90 -1.88
C GLU A 113 10.29 21.49 -3.28
N LYS A 114 10.77 20.33 -3.76
CA LYS A 114 10.46 19.79 -5.09
C LYS A 114 9.12 19.05 -5.17
N ARG A 115 8.36 19.00 -4.07
CA ARG A 115 7.07 18.30 -4.05
C ARG A 115 6.08 18.93 -5.05
N PRO A 116 5.16 18.15 -5.65
CA PRO A 116 4.21 18.71 -6.60
C PRO A 116 3.28 19.72 -5.92
N ALA A 117 2.78 20.68 -6.70
CA ALA A 117 1.82 21.66 -6.19
C ALA A 117 0.56 20.97 -5.62
N GLY A 118 0.05 21.50 -4.51
CA GLY A 118 -1.10 20.93 -3.80
C GLY A 118 -0.78 19.78 -2.84
N TYR A 119 0.49 19.39 -2.71
CA TYR A 119 0.91 18.41 -1.71
C TYR A 119 1.36 19.06 -0.40
N ALA A 120 0.90 18.50 0.71
CA ALA A 120 1.52 18.62 2.02
C ALA A 120 2.40 17.40 2.28
N ALA A 121 3.59 17.60 2.86
CA ALA A 121 4.53 16.53 3.14
C ALA A 121 4.86 16.50 4.63
N TRP A 122 4.84 15.31 5.21
CA TRP A 122 5.10 15.04 6.62
C TRP A 122 6.10 13.90 6.75
N ALA A 123 6.95 13.93 7.77
CA ALA A 123 7.91 12.90 8.08
C ALA A 123 7.70 12.40 9.51
N SER A 124 7.74 11.09 9.68
CA SER A 124 7.77 10.47 11.00
C SER A 124 9.10 10.76 11.70
N PRO A 125 9.17 10.57 13.03
CA PRO A 125 10.45 10.33 13.68
C PRO A 125 11.18 9.15 13.03
N PRO A 126 12.52 9.11 13.03
CA PRO A 126 13.28 7.96 12.56
C PRO A 126 12.91 6.69 13.33
N GLU A 127 12.72 5.59 12.60
CA GLU A 127 12.55 4.24 13.15
C GLU A 127 13.91 3.68 13.64
N PRO A 128 13.93 2.59 14.45
CA PRO A 128 15.18 2.02 14.98
C PRO A 128 16.20 1.58 13.91
N ASP A 129 15.72 1.25 12.71
CA ASP A 129 16.56 0.91 11.55
C ASP A 129 17.07 2.15 10.78
N GLY A 130 16.78 3.35 11.29
CA GLY A 130 17.12 4.62 10.67
C GLY A 130 16.21 5.01 9.51
N SER A 131 15.18 4.21 9.19
CA SER A 131 14.21 4.57 8.17
C SER A 131 13.27 5.67 8.64
N VAL A 132 12.71 6.43 7.69
CA VAL A 132 11.74 7.48 7.95
C VAL A 132 10.54 7.28 7.05
N VAL A 133 9.34 7.32 7.62
CA VAL A 133 8.10 7.27 6.85
C VAL A 133 7.70 8.69 6.49
N TRP A 134 7.54 8.93 5.20
CA TRP A 134 7.04 10.16 4.63
C TRP A 134 5.58 9.98 4.24
N ALA A 135 4.73 10.94 4.55
CA ALA A 135 3.35 11.03 4.07
C ALA A 135 3.20 12.25 3.17
N LEU A 136 2.78 12.02 1.93
CA LEU A 136 2.47 13.07 0.95
C LEU A 136 0.96 13.10 0.75
N GLN A 137 0.33 14.11 1.30
CA GLN A 137 -1.12 14.31 1.26
C GLN A 137 -1.48 15.22 0.10
N ALA A 138 -2.39 14.75 -0.76
CA ALA A 138 -3.03 15.53 -1.81
C ALA A 138 -4.55 15.51 -1.61
N GLN A 139 -5.27 16.24 -2.46
CA GLN A 139 -6.72 16.19 -2.45
C GLN A 139 -7.21 14.77 -2.86
N GLY A 140 -7.84 14.07 -1.91
CA GLY A 140 -8.51 12.80 -2.16
C GLY A 140 -7.65 11.54 -2.00
N PHE A 141 -6.34 11.67 -1.75
CA PHE A 141 -5.47 10.53 -1.45
C PHE A 141 -4.22 10.92 -0.68
N THR A 142 -3.60 9.94 -0.03
CA THR A 142 -2.32 10.07 0.66
C THR A 142 -1.36 8.98 0.17
N LEU A 143 -0.13 9.38 -0.11
CA LEU A 143 0.98 8.48 -0.41
C LEU A 143 1.85 8.34 0.83
N PHE A 144 2.33 7.13 1.10
CA PHE A 144 3.37 6.89 2.10
C PHE A 144 4.61 6.32 1.43
N ILE A 145 5.77 6.73 1.92
CA ILE A 145 7.07 6.26 1.42
C ILE A 145 7.93 5.99 2.64
N ARG A 146 8.40 4.76 2.80
CA ARG A 146 9.42 4.46 3.79
C ARG A 146 10.78 4.61 3.14
N ALA A 147 11.44 5.72 3.44
CA ALA A 147 12.80 5.98 3.02
C ALA A 147 13.75 5.19 3.94
N PRO A 148 14.54 4.23 3.44
CA PRO A 148 15.50 3.50 4.26
C PRO A 148 16.60 4.41 4.79
N GLY A 149 17.21 4.02 5.91
CA GLY A 149 18.37 4.69 6.45
C GLY A 149 19.50 4.80 5.41
N GLY A 150 20.14 5.97 5.32
CA GLY A 150 21.21 6.23 4.35
C GLY A 150 20.74 6.66 2.95
N MET A 151 19.44 6.79 2.71
CA MET A 151 18.94 7.44 1.50
C MET A 151 19.27 8.94 1.50
N ALA A 152 20.09 9.39 0.54
CA ALA A 152 20.61 10.76 0.52
C ALA A 152 19.55 11.84 0.19
N ASP A 153 18.61 11.55 -0.73
CA ASP A 153 17.55 12.49 -1.11
C ASP A 153 16.19 11.79 -1.21
N PRO A 154 15.50 11.60 -0.07
CA PRO A 154 14.13 11.06 -0.06
C PRO A 154 13.12 11.96 -0.78
N CYS A 155 13.34 13.28 -0.79
CA CYS A 155 12.43 14.23 -1.41
C CYS A 155 12.39 14.07 -2.93
N ALA A 156 13.54 13.84 -3.58
CA ALA A 156 13.58 13.60 -5.03
C ALA A 156 12.76 12.36 -5.42
N PHE A 157 12.94 11.24 -4.70
CA PHE A 157 12.14 10.05 -4.92
C PHE A 157 10.64 10.34 -4.72
N ALA A 158 10.30 10.96 -3.58
CA ALA A 158 8.93 11.25 -3.22
C ALA A 158 8.22 12.17 -4.21
N SER A 159 8.92 13.17 -4.73
CA SER A 159 8.39 14.12 -5.69
C SER A 159 8.05 13.42 -7.00
N VAL A 160 9.00 12.69 -7.59
CA VAL A 160 8.77 11.97 -8.86
C VAL A 160 7.68 10.91 -8.69
N PHE A 161 7.69 10.17 -7.58
CA PHE A 161 6.63 9.19 -7.30
C PHE A 161 5.25 9.85 -7.22
N ALA A 162 5.12 10.96 -6.49
CA ALA A 162 3.87 11.69 -6.36
C ALA A 162 3.35 12.26 -7.69
N GLU A 163 4.23 12.80 -8.54
CA GLU A 163 3.85 13.27 -9.88
C GLU A 163 3.31 12.14 -10.75
N ARG A 164 4.00 11.00 -10.76
CA ARG A 164 3.61 9.85 -11.60
C ARG A 164 2.33 9.21 -11.10
N VAL A 165 2.13 9.06 -9.79
CA VAL A 165 0.87 8.56 -9.24
C VAL A 165 -0.26 9.56 -9.50
N SER A 166 -0.04 10.86 -9.31
CA SER A 166 -1.02 11.89 -9.68
C SER A 166 -1.49 11.79 -11.12
N PHE A 167 -0.59 11.45 -12.05
CA PHE A 167 -0.96 11.23 -13.44
C PHE A 167 -1.94 10.05 -13.57
N PHE A 168 -1.66 8.90 -12.95
CA PHE A 168 -2.57 7.74 -13.00
C PHE A 168 -3.90 8.00 -12.31
N GLU A 169 -3.89 8.69 -11.17
CA GLU A 169 -5.11 9.01 -10.41
C GLU A 169 -6.12 9.83 -11.22
N ARG A 170 -5.65 10.71 -12.11
CA ARG A 170 -6.53 11.51 -12.97
C ARG A 170 -7.34 10.66 -13.97
N TYR A 171 -6.90 9.44 -14.26
CA TYR A 171 -7.53 8.54 -15.22
C TYR A 171 -8.13 7.28 -14.57
N ALA A 172 -7.98 7.11 -13.26
CA ALA A 172 -8.57 5.99 -12.54
C ALA A 172 -10.07 6.23 -12.33
N GLU A 173 -10.92 5.45 -13.00
CA GLU A 173 -12.37 5.52 -12.82
C GLU A 173 -12.78 4.99 -11.44
N ARG A 174 -12.10 3.94 -10.97
CA ARG A 174 -12.33 3.33 -9.65
C ARG A 174 -11.05 3.29 -8.82
N PRO A 175 -11.16 3.25 -7.48
CA PRO A 175 -9.99 3.12 -6.59
C PRO A 175 -9.12 1.89 -6.89
N GLU A 176 -9.74 0.80 -7.33
CA GLU A 176 -9.05 -0.44 -7.70
C GLU A 176 -8.26 -0.37 -9.01
N ASP A 177 -8.52 0.65 -9.85
CA ASP A 177 -7.81 0.84 -11.12
C ASP A 177 -6.47 1.57 -10.93
N SER A 178 -6.25 2.13 -9.74
CA SER A 178 -4.99 2.80 -9.38
C SER A 178 -3.84 1.79 -9.29
N SER A 179 -2.70 2.14 -9.88
CA SER A 179 -1.49 1.33 -9.84
C SER A 179 -0.24 2.20 -9.66
N PHE A 180 0.87 1.55 -9.33
CA PHE A 180 2.15 2.22 -9.17
C PHE A 180 2.92 2.27 -10.50
N PRO A 181 3.62 3.38 -10.80
CA PRO A 181 4.51 3.46 -11.94
C PRO A 181 5.58 2.35 -11.88
N ALA A 182 5.73 1.57 -12.95
CA ALA A 182 6.72 0.49 -12.97
C ALA A 182 8.17 1.01 -12.88
N VAL A 183 8.42 2.21 -13.42
CA VAL A 183 9.76 2.85 -13.47
C VAL A 183 9.64 4.29 -13.00
N LEU A 184 10.59 4.72 -12.17
CA LEU A 184 10.77 6.11 -11.78
C LEU A 184 12.16 6.59 -12.21
N GLU A 185 12.19 7.68 -12.98
CA GLU A 185 13.43 8.38 -13.34
C GLU A 185 13.60 9.58 -12.38
N ILE A 186 14.45 9.42 -11.38
CA ILE A 186 14.69 10.42 -10.33
C ILE A 186 15.68 11.48 -10.81
N GLY A 187 16.60 11.09 -11.69
CA GLY A 187 17.65 11.96 -12.21
C GLY A 187 18.91 11.98 -11.33
N PRO A 188 19.97 12.70 -11.78
CA PRO A 188 21.26 12.82 -11.10
C PRO A 188 21.28 13.71 -9.85
#